data_AF-A0A935ZC27-F1
#
_entry.id   AF-A0A935ZC27-F1
#
_cell.length_a   1.000
_cell.length_b   1.000
_cell.length_c   1.000
_cell.angle_alpha   90.00
_cell.angle_beta   90.00
_cell.angle_gamma   90.00
#
_symmetry.space_group_name_H-M   'P 1'
#
loop_
_entity.id
_entity.type
_entity.pdbx_description
1 polymer ?
#
loop_
_entity_poly.entity_id
_entity_poly.type
_entity_poly.pdbx_seq_one_letter_code
_entity_poly.pdbx_strand_id
1 'polypeptide(L)'
;MTREHDAARQQEVYWEAFARSLTPTAADAERVRAGLLRRLAQVRPVAQEPAAASPREAPRAAAAVVLFAKSAAISVGLAVTALGGLHLGARALSPTPAELPTRVATATEVPRGDAPIPSRRVVEPPAPATSPSLAPVTPTLAPQATPTTRTTARAPGSTSAPSRGGEAVAVAMAPADALQQELALVRSAREAIAAGRHADADAPLARHAQQFPDGALAPEREAYRAIVACRLGRGDAGKRARAFAQAHPTASLLGEVNAACE
;
A
#
# COMPACT_ATOMS: atom_id res chain seq x y z
N MET A 1 -38.66 -16.10 16.05
CA MET A 1 -38.52 -16.03 14.58
C MET A 1 -38.58 -14.61 13.99
N THR A 2 -39.25 -13.61 14.59
CA THR A 2 -39.31 -12.25 14.02
C THR A 2 -38.03 -11.42 14.16
N ARG A 3 -37.25 -11.58 15.24
CA ARG A 3 -36.02 -10.78 15.44
C ARG A 3 -34.87 -11.08 14.46
N GLU A 4 -34.72 -12.32 14.01
CA GLU A 4 -33.68 -12.66 13.01
C GLU A 4 -34.00 -12.07 11.63
N HIS A 5 -35.28 -11.97 11.27
CA HIS A 5 -35.70 -11.38 9.99
C HIS A 5 -35.47 -9.86 9.93
N ASP A 6 -35.53 -9.18 11.08
CA ASP A 6 -35.25 -7.74 11.13
C ASP A 6 -33.75 -7.44 11.12
N ALA A 7 -32.91 -8.30 11.72
CA ALA A 7 -31.46 -8.17 11.66
C ALA A 7 -30.92 -8.33 10.21
N ALA A 8 -31.44 -9.31 9.47
CA ALA A 8 -31.05 -9.52 8.07
C ALA A 8 -31.41 -8.32 7.16
N ARG A 9 -32.61 -7.75 7.33
CA ARG A 9 -33.05 -6.56 6.57
C ARG A 9 -32.24 -5.31 6.91
N GLN A 10 -31.83 -5.14 8.16
CA GLN A 10 -30.92 -4.05 8.53
C GLN A 10 -29.56 -4.21 7.87
N GLN A 11 -29.02 -5.43 7.84
CA GLN A 11 -27.74 -5.72 7.19
C GLN A 11 -27.76 -5.40 5.68
N GLU A 12 -28.86 -5.71 5.00
CA GLU A 12 -29.03 -5.45 3.57
C GLU A 12 -29.07 -3.94 3.25
N VAL A 13 -29.78 -3.15 4.05
CA VAL A 13 -29.84 -1.68 3.91
C VAL A 13 -28.47 -1.04 4.15
N TYR A 14 -27.73 -1.52 5.16
CA TYR A 14 -26.37 -1.06 5.41
C TYR A 14 -25.42 -1.40 4.25
N TRP A 15 -25.55 -2.59 3.69
CA TRP A 15 -24.71 -3.02 2.57
C TRP A 15 -25.00 -2.24 1.29
N GLU A 16 -26.26 -1.94 0.97
CA GLU A 16 -26.60 -1.11 -0.18
C GLU A 16 -26.08 0.33 -0.04
N ALA A 17 -26.24 0.94 1.14
CA ALA A 17 -25.74 2.29 1.38
C ALA A 17 -24.21 2.36 1.25
N PHE A 18 -23.52 1.33 1.72
CA PHE A 18 -22.07 1.20 1.59
C PHE A 18 -21.64 0.94 0.13
N ALA A 19 -22.35 0.09 -0.61
CA ALA A 19 -22.06 -0.15 -2.02
C ALA A 19 -22.22 1.13 -2.86
N ARG A 20 -23.24 1.96 -2.57
CA ARG A 20 -23.43 3.27 -3.22
C ARG A 20 -22.37 4.30 -2.84
N SER A 21 -21.78 4.21 -1.65
CA SER A 21 -20.67 5.09 -1.26
C SER A 21 -19.33 4.68 -1.88
N LEU A 22 -19.20 3.43 -2.31
CA LEU A 22 -18.01 2.90 -2.98
C LEU A 22 -18.01 3.08 -4.50
N THR A 23 -19.14 3.40 -5.13
CA THR A 23 -19.16 3.67 -6.58
C THR A 23 -18.45 5.00 -6.87
N PRO A 24 -17.35 4.98 -7.66
CA PRO A 24 -16.64 6.21 -8.02
C PRO A 24 -17.59 7.19 -8.71
N THR A 25 -17.63 8.42 -8.22
CA THR A 25 -18.45 9.47 -8.83
C THR A 25 -17.81 9.97 -10.13
N ALA A 26 -18.59 10.65 -10.97
CA ALA A 26 -18.04 11.33 -12.15
C ALA A 26 -16.94 12.35 -11.76
N ALA A 27 -17.07 12.98 -10.58
CA ALA A 27 -16.05 13.89 -10.05
C ALA A 27 -14.75 13.16 -9.66
N ASP A 28 -14.83 11.91 -9.19
CA ASP A 28 -13.64 11.08 -8.92
C ASP A 28 -12.91 10.72 -10.22
N ALA A 29 -13.67 10.36 -11.26
CA ALA A 29 -13.12 10.09 -12.57
C ALA A 29 -12.39 11.32 -13.16
N GLU A 30 -12.95 12.52 -13.04
CA GLU A 30 -12.28 13.75 -13.46
C GLU A 30 -11.02 14.04 -12.65
N ARG A 31 -11.05 13.86 -11.32
CA ARG A 31 -9.86 14.04 -10.46
C ARG A 31 -8.74 13.10 -10.86
N VAL A 32 -9.04 11.82 -11.09
CA VAL A 32 -8.06 10.83 -11.53
C VAL A 32 -7.51 11.20 -12.90
N ARG A 33 -8.37 11.52 -13.87
CA ARG A 33 -7.96 11.94 -15.22
C ARG A 33 -7.05 13.16 -15.19
N ALA A 34 -7.41 14.20 -14.42
CA ALA A 34 -6.60 15.40 -14.28
C ALA A 34 -5.22 15.10 -13.65
N GLY A 35 -5.18 14.23 -12.64
CA GLY A 35 -3.93 13.76 -12.04
C GLY A 35 -3.03 13.00 -13.02
N LEU A 36 -3.61 12.14 -13.85
CA LEU A 36 -2.91 11.35 -14.86
C LEU A 36 -2.32 12.25 -15.96
N LEU A 37 -3.10 13.21 -16.47
CA LEU A 37 -2.62 14.20 -17.44
C LEU A 37 -1.48 15.05 -16.86
N ARG A 38 -1.57 15.45 -15.59
CA ARG A 38 -0.51 16.20 -14.90
C ARG A 38 0.79 15.38 -14.78
N ARG A 39 0.69 14.08 -14.47
CA ARG A 39 1.86 13.18 -14.44
C ARG A 39 2.48 13.01 -15.82
N LEU A 40 1.66 12.79 -16.86
CA LEU A 40 2.15 12.66 -18.23
C LEU A 40 2.85 13.94 -18.71
N ALA A 41 2.37 15.12 -18.32
CA ALA A 41 3.04 16.38 -18.61
C ALA A 41 4.39 16.55 -17.87
N GLN A 42 4.58 15.89 -16.73
CA GLN A 42 5.82 15.93 -15.95
C GLN A 42 6.86 14.89 -16.40
N VAL A 43 6.45 13.85 -17.11
CA VAL A 43 7.38 12.93 -17.78
C VAL A 43 8.02 13.72 -18.92
N ARG A 44 9.10 14.43 -18.59
CA ARG A 44 9.97 15.06 -19.58
C ARG A 44 10.40 13.92 -20.50
N PRO A 45 10.18 14.01 -21.82
CA PRO A 45 10.80 13.06 -22.71
C PRO A 45 12.29 13.13 -22.40
N VAL A 46 12.84 12.01 -21.93
CA VAL A 46 14.29 11.82 -21.93
C VAL A 46 14.61 11.93 -23.41
N ALA A 47 15.04 13.11 -23.82
CA ALA A 47 15.69 13.27 -25.09
C ALA A 47 16.83 12.25 -25.01
N GLN A 48 16.68 11.14 -25.74
CA GLN A 48 17.81 10.32 -26.10
C GLN A 48 18.69 11.27 -26.87
N GLU A 49 19.59 11.94 -26.15
CA GLU A 49 20.72 12.62 -26.72
C GLU A 49 21.34 11.55 -27.61
N PRO A 50 21.28 11.70 -28.95
CA PRO A 50 21.81 10.70 -29.85
C PRO A 50 23.27 10.60 -29.46
N ALA A 51 23.64 9.48 -28.83
CA ALA A 51 24.98 9.23 -28.37
C ALA A 51 25.87 9.52 -29.56
N ALA A 52 26.61 10.64 -29.47
CA ALA A 52 27.54 11.04 -30.49
C ALA A 52 28.55 9.90 -30.58
N ALA A 53 28.34 9.03 -31.56
CA ALA A 53 29.22 7.93 -31.86
C ALA A 53 30.60 8.54 -32.02
N SER A 54 31.50 8.24 -31.08
CA SER A 54 32.89 8.67 -31.18
C SER A 54 33.45 8.11 -32.49
N PRO A 55 33.84 8.96 -33.46
CA PRO A 55 34.35 8.50 -34.73
C PRO A 55 35.84 8.25 -34.56
N ARG A 56 36.22 7.14 -33.91
CA ARG A 56 37.61 6.67 -33.81
C ARG A 56 37.63 5.20 -33.43
N GLU A 57 37.23 4.34 -34.38
CA GLU A 57 37.87 3.06 -34.65
C GLU A 57 37.16 2.37 -35.82
N ALA A 58 37.88 2.27 -36.93
CA ALA A 58 37.59 1.40 -38.06
C ALA A 58 38.90 0.66 -38.39
N PRO A 59 38.90 -0.44 -39.16
CA PRO A 59 37.91 -1.50 -39.30
C PRO A 59 38.56 -2.91 -39.17
N ARG A 60 37.80 -3.96 -38.82
CA ARG A 60 37.97 -5.36 -39.29
C ARG A 60 37.01 -6.30 -38.57
N ALA A 61 35.77 -6.35 -39.04
CA ALA A 61 34.91 -7.55 -38.97
C ALA A 61 33.65 -7.28 -39.81
N ALA A 62 33.86 -7.12 -41.13
CA ALA A 62 32.79 -7.21 -42.09
C ALA A 62 32.36 -8.67 -42.20
N ALA A 63 31.24 -9.04 -41.55
CA ALA A 63 30.27 -10.06 -41.98
C ALA A 63 29.43 -10.56 -40.78
N ALA A 64 28.39 -9.82 -40.35
CA ALA A 64 27.26 -10.41 -39.59
C ALA A 64 26.10 -9.45 -39.26
N VAL A 65 25.94 -8.28 -39.91
CA VAL A 65 24.88 -7.33 -39.53
C VAL A 65 24.08 -6.86 -40.75
N VAL A 66 23.21 -7.73 -41.27
CA VAL A 66 22.19 -7.35 -42.27
C VAL A 66 20.77 -7.78 -41.86
N LEU A 67 20.53 -8.34 -40.66
CA LEU A 67 19.22 -8.94 -40.34
C LEU A 67 18.48 -8.42 -39.09
N PHE A 68 18.70 -7.18 -38.64
CA PHE A 68 17.89 -6.62 -37.54
C PHE A 68 17.36 -5.19 -37.75
N ALA A 69 17.28 -4.71 -38.99
CA ALA A 69 16.79 -3.36 -39.32
C ALA A 69 15.32 -3.30 -39.79
N LYS A 70 14.50 -4.33 -39.52
CA LYS A 70 13.06 -4.34 -39.92
C LYS A 70 12.05 -4.49 -38.77
N SER A 71 12.45 -4.76 -37.54
CA SER A 71 11.51 -5.06 -36.45
C SER A 71 11.09 -3.87 -35.58
N ALA A 72 11.70 -2.69 -35.74
CA ALA A 72 11.39 -1.53 -34.87
C ALA A 72 10.15 -0.70 -35.31
N ALA A 73 9.62 -0.92 -36.52
CA ALA A 73 8.48 -0.14 -37.02
C ALA A 73 7.10 -0.76 -36.72
N ILE A 74 7.04 -2.01 -36.22
CA ILE A 74 5.77 -2.75 -36.03
C ILE A 74 5.25 -2.65 -34.59
N SER A 75 6.10 -2.41 -33.60
CA SER A 75 5.72 -2.45 -32.18
C SER A 75 4.93 -1.23 -31.70
N VAL A 76 5.06 -0.07 -32.36
CA VAL A 76 4.34 1.16 -31.99
C VAL A 76 2.95 1.24 -32.62
N GLY A 77 2.70 0.50 -33.71
CA GLY A 77 1.39 0.50 -34.40
C GLY A 77 0.30 -0.34 -33.71
N LEU A 78 0.67 -1.35 -32.91
CA LEU A 78 -0.28 -2.28 -32.29
C LEU A 78 -0.84 -1.82 -30.94
N ALA A 79 -0.18 -0.89 -30.24
CA ALA A 79 -0.70 -0.36 -28.96
C ALA A 79 -1.79 0.71 -29.14
N VAL A 80 -1.82 1.42 -30.28
CA VAL A 80 -2.81 2.48 -30.54
C VAL A 80 -4.14 1.92 -31.05
N THR A 81 -4.14 0.76 -31.72
CA THR A 81 -5.37 0.15 -32.25
C THR A 81 -6.18 -0.62 -31.21
N ALA A 82 -5.54 -1.19 -30.17
CA ALA A 82 -6.25 -1.94 -29.13
C ALA A 82 -7.07 -1.04 -28.17
N LEU A 83 -6.63 0.19 -27.88
CA LEU A 83 -7.40 1.13 -27.06
C LEU A 83 -8.42 1.96 -27.86
N GLY A 84 -8.19 2.19 -29.16
CA GLY A 84 -9.14 2.93 -30.02
C GLY A 84 -10.41 2.14 -30.38
N GLY A 85 -10.29 0.81 -30.56
CA GLY A 85 -11.41 -0.04 -30.95
C GLY A 85 -12.48 -0.21 -29.87
N LEU A 86 -12.10 -0.19 -28.58
CA LEU A 86 -13.06 -0.41 -27.49
C LEU A 86 -13.98 0.80 -27.21
N HIS A 87 -13.52 2.02 -27.49
CA HIS A 87 -14.34 3.22 -27.27
C HIS A 87 -15.38 3.46 -28.37
N LEU A 88 -15.16 2.95 -29.59
CA LEU A 88 -16.14 3.04 -30.67
C LEU A 88 -17.21 1.93 -30.58
N GLY A 89 -16.91 0.75 -30.02
CA GLY A 89 -17.89 -0.32 -29.82
C GLY A 89 -18.91 -0.05 -28.70
N ALA A 90 -18.53 0.69 -27.66
CA ALA A 90 -19.40 0.93 -26.51
C ALA A 90 -20.48 2.01 -26.74
N ARG A 91 -20.44 2.76 -27.85
CA ARG A 91 -21.48 3.76 -28.18
C ARG A 91 -22.60 3.23 -29.08
N ALA A 92 -22.44 2.07 -29.71
CA ALA A 92 -23.45 1.51 -30.61
C ALA A 92 -24.55 0.72 -29.89
N LEU A 93 -24.36 0.39 -28.60
CA LEU A 93 -25.29 -0.44 -27.82
C LEU A 93 -25.88 0.27 -26.60
N SER A 94 -25.62 1.57 -26.42
CA SER A 94 -26.31 2.33 -25.39
C SER A 94 -27.75 2.59 -25.87
N PRO A 95 -28.77 1.99 -25.25
CA PRO A 95 -30.15 2.36 -25.55
C PRO A 95 -30.28 3.86 -25.28
N THR A 96 -30.75 4.59 -26.29
CA THR A 96 -31.13 5.99 -26.15
C THR A 96 -32.04 6.09 -24.93
N PRO A 97 -31.65 6.81 -23.86
CA PRO A 97 -32.54 6.99 -22.73
C PRO A 97 -33.79 7.67 -23.27
N ALA A 98 -34.92 6.96 -23.20
CA ALA A 98 -36.22 7.54 -23.47
C ALA A 98 -36.31 8.84 -22.66
N GLU A 99 -36.54 9.94 -23.35
CA GLU A 99 -36.80 11.25 -22.75
C GLU A 99 -37.97 11.09 -21.77
N LEU A 100 -37.63 10.91 -20.50
CA LEU A 100 -38.59 11.06 -19.43
C LEU A 100 -38.95 12.54 -19.39
N PRO A 101 -40.25 12.89 -19.45
CA PRO A 101 -40.69 14.27 -19.48
C PRO A 101 -40.11 15.02 -18.28
N THR A 102 -39.41 16.11 -18.57
CA THR A 102 -38.94 17.10 -17.62
C THR A 102 -40.13 17.55 -16.75
N ARG A 103 -40.30 16.92 -15.58
CA ARG A 103 -41.15 17.44 -14.53
C ARG A 103 -40.46 18.70 -14.04
N VAL A 104 -40.98 19.85 -14.46
CA VAL A 104 -40.69 21.15 -13.88
C VAL A 104 -41.09 21.06 -12.41
N ALA A 105 -40.13 20.73 -11.54
CA ALA A 105 -40.30 20.81 -10.10
C ALA A 105 -40.36 22.30 -9.77
N THR A 106 -41.59 22.78 -9.58
CA THR A 106 -41.87 24.08 -8.97
C THR A 106 -41.09 24.14 -7.66
N ALA A 107 -40.17 25.09 -7.56
CA ALA A 107 -39.44 25.36 -6.33
C ALA A 107 -40.46 25.83 -5.27
N THR A 108 -40.90 24.91 -4.42
CA THR A 108 -41.56 25.26 -3.17
C THR A 108 -40.48 25.85 -2.27
N GLU A 109 -40.50 27.17 -2.19
CA GLU A 109 -39.78 27.97 -1.21
C GLU A 109 -40.15 27.45 0.19
N VAL A 110 -39.21 26.75 0.82
CA VAL A 110 -39.37 26.26 2.20
C VAL A 110 -39.25 27.49 3.11
N PRO A 111 -40.30 27.84 3.89
CA PRO A 111 -40.20 28.93 4.83
C PRO A 111 -39.11 28.60 5.85
N ARG A 112 -38.16 29.53 6.03
CA ARG A 112 -37.26 29.57 7.19
C ARG A 112 -38.14 29.75 8.42
N GLY A 113 -38.60 28.64 8.98
CA GLY A 113 -39.16 28.60 10.31
C GLY A 113 -38.02 28.75 11.30
N ASP A 114 -38.05 29.84 12.07
CA ASP A 114 -37.35 30.01 13.34
C ASP A 114 -37.86 28.95 14.34
N ALA A 115 -37.52 27.68 14.09
CA ALA A 115 -37.74 26.62 15.04
C ALA A 115 -36.72 26.80 16.17
N PRO A 116 -37.15 26.93 17.44
CA PRO A 116 -36.23 27.04 18.56
C PRO A 116 -35.36 25.78 18.57
N ILE A 117 -34.05 25.99 18.46
CA ILE A 117 -33.03 24.95 18.61
C ILE A 117 -33.34 24.23 19.92
N PRO A 118 -33.71 22.94 19.92
CA PRO A 118 -33.93 22.23 21.15
C PRO A 118 -32.61 22.24 21.91
N SER A 119 -32.59 22.93 23.05
CA SER A 119 -31.47 22.95 23.97
C SER A 119 -31.05 21.52 24.21
N ARG A 120 -29.94 21.14 23.57
CA ARG A 120 -29.31 19.84 23.72
C ARG A 120 -29.03 19.70 25.21
N ARG A 121 -29.83 18.87 25.90
CA ARG A 121 -29.54 18.49 27.27
C ARG A 121 -28.09 18.00 27.26
N VAL A 122 -27.23 18.76 27.94
CA VAL A 122 -25.94 18.29 28.37
C VAL A 122 -26.27 17.14 29.32
N VAL A 123 -26.28 15.93 28.77
CA VAL A 123 -26.26 14.72 29.59
C VAL A 123 -24.90 14.77 30.26
N GLU A 124 -24.93 15.16 31.53
CA GLU A 124 -23.79 15.15 32.42
C GLU A 124 -23.17 13.75 32.33
N PRO A 125 -21.87 13.65 31.94
CA PRO A 125 -21.18 12.37 31.86
C PRO A 125 -21.34 11.64 33.20
N PRO A 126 -21.77 10.37 33.21
CA PRO A 126 -21.86 9.63 34.46
C PRO A 126 -20.50 9.68 35.16
N ALA A 127 -20.53 10.07 36.43
CA ALA A 127 -19.34 10.18 37.27
C ALA A 127 -18.48 8.91 37.11
N PRO A 128 -17.14 9.05 36.97
CA PRO A 128 -16.27 7.90 36.81
C PRO A 128 -16.46 6.98 38.01
N ALA A 129 -16.93 5.76 37.74
CA ALA A 129 -16.99 4.71 38.74
C ALA A 129 -15.58 4.51 39.30
N THR A 130 -15.48 4.67 40.62
CA THR A 130 -14.28 4.50 41.41
C THR A 130 -13.69 3.12 41.11
N SER A 131 -12.56 3.07 40.40
CA SER A 131 -11.84 1.83 40.15
C SER A 131 -11.49 1.18 41.49
N PRO A 132 -11.79 -0.12 41.68
CA PRO A 132 -11.36 -0.83 42.88
C PRO A 132 -9.82 -0.81 42.94
N SER A 133 -9.31 -0.25 44.04
CA SER A 133 -7.90 -0.26 44.40
C SER A 133 -7.42 -1.71 44.48
N LEU A 134 -6.71 -2.16 43.45
CA LEU A 134 -6.05 -3.46 43.44
C LEU A 134 -4.91 -3.40 44.47
N ALA A 135 -5.04 -4.21 45.51
CA ALA A 135 -4.00 -4.40 46.51
C ALA A 135 -2.67 -4.79 45.84
N PRO A 136 -1.53 -4.34 46.38
CA PRO A 136 -0.22 -4.67 45.84
C PRO A 136 0.03 -6.18 45.95
N VAL A 137 -0.04 -6.87 44.81
CA VAL A 137 0.48 -8.24 44.69
C VAL A 137 1.99 -8.17 44.83
N THR A 138 2.48 -8.67 45.96
CA THR A 138 3.91 -8.83 46.23
C THR A 138 4.48 -9.81 45.22
N PRO A 139 5.49 -9.44 44.41
CA PRO A 139 6.09 -10.35 43.45
C PRO A 139 6.77 -11.49 44.21
N THR A 140 6.21 -12.69 44.08
CA THR A 140 6.87 -13.93 44.52
C THR A 140 8.08 -14.13 43.61
N LEU A 141 9.27 -13.90 44.18
CA LEU A 141 10.57 -14.15 43.55
C LEU A 141 10.63 -15.61 43.09
N ALA A 142 10.54 -15.83 41.78
CA ALA A 142 10.86 -17.11 41.19
C ALA A 142 12.35 -17.44 41.45
N PRO A 143 12.71 -18.69 41.78
CA PRO A 143 14.08 -19.10 42.01
C PRO A 143 14.95 -18.81 40.78
N GLN A 144 16.01 -18.03 40.97
CA GLN A 144 17.06 -17.86 39.96
C GLN A 144 17.71 -19.22 39.71
N ALA A 145 17.43 -19.81 38.56
CA ALA A 145 18.22 -20.93 38.04
C ALA A 145 19.64 -20.41 37.78
N THR A 146 20.59 -20.94 38.54
CA THR A 146 22.02 -20.67 38.38
C THR A 146 22.46 -21.06 36.95
N PRO A 147 23.19 -20.19 36.24
CA PRO A 147 23.73 -20.55 34.93
C PRO A 147 24.81 -21.63 35.14
N THR A 148 24.48 -22.86 34.79
CA THR A 148 25.48 -23.92 34.70
C THR A 148 26.35 -23.62 33.49
N THR A 149 27.56 -23.14 33.73
CA THR A 149 28.64 -23.00 32.75
C THR A 149 28.97 -24.38 32.19
N ARG A 150 28.28 -24.78 31.12
CA ARG A 150 28.67 -25.93 30.32
C ARG A 150 29.90 -25.54 29.50
N THR A 151 31.07 -25.76 30.08
CA THR A 151 32.36 -25.80 29.39
C THR A 151 32.31 -26.92 28.36
N THR A 152 31.92 -26.60 27.13
CA THR A 152 32.03 -27.52 26.01
C THR A 152 33.51 -27.59 25.60
N ALA A 153 34.10 -28.75 25.83
CA ALA A 153 35.40 -29.13 25.33
C ALA A 153 35.47 -28.88 23.82
N ARG A 154 36.45 -28.06 23.44
CA ARG A 154 36.79 -27.69 22.07
C ARG A 154 37.30 -28.93 21.33
N ALA A 155 36.45 -29.55 20.52
CA ALA A 155 36.86 -30.55 19.55
C ALA A 155 37.68 -29.87 18.43
N PRO A 156 38.84 -30.42 18.04
CA PRO A 156 39.65 -29.87 16.96
C PRO A 156 39.12 -30.30 15.58
N GLY A 157 38.96 -29.31 14.70
CA GLY A 157 39.21 -29.44 13.25
C GLY A 157 38.32 -30.37 12.43
N SER A 158 37.15 -29.88 12.01
CA SER A 158 36.62 -30.22 10.68
C SER A 158 36.49 -28.94 9.87
N THR A 159 37.55 -28.64 9.13
CA THR A 159 37.58 -27.60 8.10
C THR A 159 36.72 -28.08 6.93
N SER A 160 35.40 -28.05 7.10
CA SER A 160 34.47 -28.22 5.99
C SER A 160 34.46 -26.92 5.21
N ALA A 161 35.25 -26.88 4.14
CA ALA A 161 35.27 -25.77 3.20
C ALA A 161 33.83 -25.41 2.79
N PRO A 162 33.42 -24.13 2.87
CA PRO A 162 32.12 -23.74 2.37
C PRO A 162 32.10 -24.02 0.86
N SER A 163 31.22 -24.93 0.46
CA SER A 163 30.95 -25.26 -0.94
C SER A 163 30.43 -24.00 -1.63
N ARG A 164 31.37 -23.20 -2.17
CA ARG A 164 31.07 -22.12 -3.12
C ARG A 164 30.55 -22.79 -4.38
N GLY A 165 29.41 -22.36 -4.89
CA GLY A 165 28.96 -22.73 -6.23
C GLY A 165 27.68 -23.56 -6.30
N GLY A 166 26.87 -23.60 -5.24
CA GLY A 166 25.43 -23.75 -5.43
C GLY A 166 24.90 -22.43 -5.96
N GLU A 167 25.13 -22.15 -7.25
CA GLU A 167 24.41 -21.12 -7.99
C GLU A 167 22.94 -21.52 -7.92
N ALA A 168 22.26 -21.05 -6.87
CA ALA A 168 20.85 -21.26 -6.69
C ALA A 168 20.22 -20.64 -7.92
N VAL A 169 19.84 -21.50 -8.87
CA VAL A 169 19.07 -21.13 -10.04
C VAL A 169 17.81 -20.50 -9.48
N ALA A 170 17.83 -19.17 -9.38
CA ALA A 170 16.70 -18.39 -8.96
C ALA A 170 15.65 -18.65 -10.04
N VAL A 171 14.75 -19.57 -9.75
CA VAL A 171 13.59 -19.82 -10.61
C VAL A 171 12.90 -18.47 -10.70
N ALA A 172 13.01 -17.83 -11.86
CA ALA A 172 12.45 -16.52 -12.09
C ALA A 172 10.94 -16.63 -11.90
N MET A 173 10.45 -16.21 -10.74
CA MET A 173 9.03 -16.17 -10.47
C MET A 173 8.34 -15.24 -11.47
N ALA A 174 7.12 -15.59 -11.85
CA ALA A 174 6.30 -14.69 -12.65
C ALA A 174 6.11 -13.37 -11.88
N PRO A 175 6.15 -12.20 -12.55
CA PRO A 175 6.00 -10.91 -11.89
C PRO A 175 4.72 -10.77 -11.06
N ALA A 176 3.63 -11.41 -11.48
CA ALA A 176 2.36 -11.43 -10.75
C ALA A 176 2.48 -12.15 -9.39
N ASP A 177 3.19 -13.28 -9.36
CA ASP A 177 3.40 -14.05 -8.12
C ASP A 177 4.30 -13.30 -7.15
N ALA A 178 5.30 -12.57 -7.67
CA ALA A 178 6.19 -11.73 -6.86
C ALA A 178 5.41 -10.63 -6.13
N LEU A 179 4.56 -9.88 -6.83
CA LEU A 179 3.73 -8.83 -6.23
C LEU A 179 2.76 -9.39 -5.17
N GLN A 180 2.18 -10.56 -5.42
CA GLN A 180 1.24 -11.18 -4.48
C GLN A 180 1.93 -11.64 -3.18
N GLN A 181 3.16 -12.17 -3.29
CA GLN A 181 3.99 -12.51 -2.13
C GLN A 181 4.43 -11.24 -1.37
N GLU A 182 4.80 -10.19 -2.09
CA GLU A 182 5.16 -8.91 -1.52
C GLU A 182 4.01 -8.32 -0.68
N LEU A 183 2.80 -8.29 -1.25
CA LEU A 183 1.59 -7.82 -0.59
C LEU A 183 1.25 -8.63 0.66
N ALA A 184 1.46 -9.95 0.63
CA ALA A 184 1.21 -10.81 1.79
C ALA A 184 2.10 -10.45 3.00
N LEU A 185 3.38 -10.12 2.77
CA LEU A 185 4.31 -9.71 3.82
C LEU A 185 3.93 -8.34 4.41
N VAL A 186 3.65 -7.35 3.56
CA VAL A 186 3.25 -6.01 4.00
C VAL A 186 1.92 -6.06 4.76
N ARG A 187 0.95 -6.86 4.30
CA ARG A 187 -0.33 -7.06 4.99
C ARG A 187 -0.13 -7.68 6.37
N SER A 188 0.71 -8.70 6.49
CA SER A 188 1.01 -9.34 7.78
C SER A 188 1.64 -8.35 8.78
N ALA A 189 2.56 -7.50 8.32
CA ALA A 189 3.13 -6.43 9.15
C ALA A 189 2.05 -5.43 9.62
N ARG A 190 1.20 -4.98 8.69
CA ARG A 190 0.09 -4.05 9.00
C ARG A 190 -0.88 -4.62 10.02
N GLU A 191 -1.25 -5.89 9.89
CA GLU A 191 -2.14 -6.58 10.84
C GLU A 191 -1.52 -6.65 12.25
N ALA A 192 -0.21 -6.93 12.35
CA ALA A 192 0.49 -6.91 13.63
C ALA A 192 0.52 -5.50 14.26
N ILE A 193 0.76 -4.45 13.46
CA ILE A 193 0.74 -3.05 13.91
C ILE A 193 -0.66 -2.65 14.40
N ALA A 194 -1.70 -2.95 13.62
CA ALA A 194 -3.08 -2.64 13.96
C ALA A 194 -3.55 -3.33 15.25
N ALA A 195 -3.00 -4.51 15.55
CA ALA A 195 -3.26 -5.25 16.77
C ALA A 195 -2.37 -4.83 17.96
N GLY A 196 -1.56 -3.77 17.83
CA GLY A 196 -0.63 -3.32 18.89
C GLY A 196 0.57 -4.24 19.12
N ARG A 197 0.75 -5.29 18.31
CA ARG A 197 1.85 -6.25 18.40
C ARG A 197 3.05 -5.78 17.58
N HIS A 198 3.60 -4.62 17.93
CA HIS A 198 4.65 -3.97 17.15
C HIS A 198 5.93 -4.80 17.01
N ALA A 199 6.28 -5.60 18.03
CA ALA A 199 7.42 -6.51 17.96
C ALA A 199 7.24 -7.61 16.88
N ASP A 200 6.01 -8.11 16.69
CA ASP A 200 5.70 -9.17 15.72
C ASP A 200 5.78 -8.66 14.27
N ALA A 201 5.62 -7.35 14.06
CA ALA A 201 5.66 -6.73 12.75
C ALA A 201 7.08 -6.70 12.13
N ASP A 202 8.14 -6.79 12.94
CA ASP A 202 9.52 -6.73 12.45
C ASP A 202 9.88 -7.93 11.54
N ALA A 203 9.40 -9.13 11.87
CA ALA A 203 9.71 -10.34 11.14
C ALA A 203 9.22 -10.32 9.67
N PRO A 204 7.94 -10.02 9.36
CA PRO A 204 7.48 -9.89 7.98
C PRO A 204 8.16 -8.73 7.23
N LEU A 205 8.46 -7.61 7.90
CA LEU A 205 9.17 -6.46 7.29
C LEU A 205 10.62 -6.81 6.93
N ALA A 206 11.32 -7.57 7.79
CA ALA A 206 12.67 -8.03 7.51
C ALA A 206 12.69 -9.04 6.35
N ARG A 207 11.72 -9.97 6.32
CA ARG A 207 11.59 -10.92 5.20
C ARG A 207 11.30 -10.20 3.88
N HIS A 208 10.44 -9.19 3.90
CA HIS A 208 10.17 -8.35 2.74
C HIS A 208 11.44 -7.64 2.24
N ALA A 209 12.25 -7.08 3.14
CA ALA A 209 13.53 -6.46 2.77
C ALA A 209 14.53 -7.43 2.12
N GLN A 210 14.53 -8.70 2.54
CA GLN A 210 15.44 -9.73 2.00
C GLN A 210 14.97 -10.25 0.64
N GLN A 211 13.68 -10.50 0.49
CA GLN A 211 13.11 -11.09 -0.74
C GLN A 211 12.84 -10.06 -1.83
N PHE A 212 12.51 -8.83 -1.44
CA PHE A 212 12.11 -7.74 -2.33
C PHE A 212 12.85 -6.43 -1.96
N PRO A 213 14.20 -6.38 -2.05
CA PRO A 213 14.96 -5.19 -1.69
C PRO A 213 14.46 -3.95 -2.43
N ASP A 214 14.24 -4.09 -3.74
CA ASP A 214 13.75 -3.07 -4.67
C ASP A 214 12.29 -3.34 -5.11
N GLY A 215 11.49 -3.95 -4.23
CA GLY A 215 10.08 -4.29 -4.49
C GLY A 215 9.16 -3.08 -4.68
N ALA A 216 8.00 -3.31 -5.28
CA ALA A 216 7.02 -2.24 -5.56
C ALA A 216 6.44 -1.62 -4.29
N LEU A 217 6.46 -2.36 -3.18
CA LEU A 217 5.99 -1.96 -1.85
C LEU A 217 7.14 -1.64 -0.88
N ALA A 218 8.34 -1.32 -1.41
CA ALA A 218 9.46 -0.85 -0.60
C ALA A 218 9.14 0.42 0.23
N PRO A 219 8.42 1.44 -0.29
CA PRO A 219 8.03 2.61 0.50
C PRO A 219 7.14 2.25 1.71
N GLU A 220 6.17 1.35 1.52
CA GLU A 220 5.27 0.88 2.58
C GLU A 220 6.04 0.13 3.67
N ARG A 221 7.01 -0.71 3.27
CA ARG A 221 7.93 -1.36 4.22
C ARG A 221 8.68 -0.32 5.05
N GLU A 222 9.24 0.71 4.42
CA GLU A 222 10.00 1.77 5.12
C GLU A 222 9.13 2.55 6.10
N ALA A 223 7.90 2.91 5.69
CA ALA A 223 6.92 3.56 6.55
C ALA A 223 6.61 2.72 7.80
N TYR A 224 6.28 1.43 7.61
CA TYR A 224 5.96 0.54 8.73
C TYR A 224 7.17 0.27 9.63
N ARG A 225 8.39 0.22 9.10
CA ARG A 225 9.61 0.12 9.92
C ARG A 225 9.82 1.37 10.78
N ALA A 226 9.47 2.56 10.28
CA ALA A 226 9.52 3.79 11.07
C ALA A 226 8.46 3.77 12.17
N ILE A 227 7.21 3.42 11.84
CA ILE A 227 6.10 3.29 12.81
C ILE A 227 6.45 2.30 13.93
N VAL A 228 6.90 1.10 13.58
CA VAL A 228 7.30 0.07 14.56
C VAL A 228 8.44 0.56 15.44
N ALA A 229 9.46 1.21 14.85
CA ALA A 229 10.56 1.76 15.64
C ALA A 229 10.10 2.81 16.65
N CYS A 230 9.18 3.70 16.26
CA CYS A 230 8.64 4.73 17.15
C CYS A 230 7.78 4.12 18.25
N ARG A 231 6.88 3.20 17.92
CA ARG A 231 6.02 2.52 18.90
C ARG A 231 6.79 1.66 19.91
N LEU A 232 7.93 1.11 19.50
CA LEU A 232 8.83 0.36 20.38
C LEU A 232 9.84 1.24 21.13
N GLY A 233 9.83 2.57 20.94
CA GLY A 233 10.75 3.49 21.61
C GLY A 233 12.23 3.26 21.24
N ARG A 234 12.52 2.81 20.01
CA ARG A 234 13.91 2.60 19.57
C ARG A 234 14.63 3.94 19.40
N GLY A 235 15.88 4.02 19.85
CA GLY A 235 16.65 5.28 19.80
C GLY A 235 16.87 5.86 18.40
N ASP A 236 16.78 5.05 17.34
CA ASP A 236 16.90 5.48 15.95
C ASP A 236 15.57 5.81 15.26
N ALA A 237 14.44 5.71 15.97
CA ALA A 237 13.11 5.83 15.41
C ALA A 237 12.86 7.19 14.72
N GLY A 238 13.19 8.30 15.39
CA GLY A 238 13.04 9.64 14.82
C GLY A 238 13.93 9.88 13.59
N LYS A 239 15.11 9.23 13.52
CA LYS A 239 15.95 9.28 12.31
C LYS A 239 15.28 8.56 11.14
N ARG A 240 14.68 7.40 11.38
CA ARG A 240 13.96 6.63 10.34
C ARG A 240 12.72 7.38 9.84
N ALA A 241 11.92 7.96 10.73
CA ALA A 241 10.75 8.74 10.35
C ALA A 241 11.13 9.94 9.47
N ARG A 242 12.17 10.70 9.84
CA ARG A 242 12.68 11.81 9.02
C ARG A 242 13.23 11.33 7.66
N ALA A 243 13.97 10.23 7.63
CA ALA A 243 14.48 9.66 6.38
C ALA A 243 13.32 9.26 5.44
N PHE A 244 12.28 8.63 5.99
CA PHE A 244 11.06 8.30 5.23
C PHE A 244 10.37 9.56 4.69
N ALA A 245 10.19 10.58 5.53
CA ALA A 245 9.55 11.84 5.12
C ALA A 245 10.32 12.57 4.00
N GLN A 246 11.65 12.50 4.02
CA GLN A 246 12.51 13.08 2.99
C GLN A 246 12.48 12.28 1.69
N ALA A 247 12.50 10.95 1.77
CA ALA A 247 12.48 10.07 0.59
C ALA A 247 11.11 10.03 -0.09
N HIS A 248 10.02 10.10 0.69
CA HIS A 248 8.65 9.88 0.21
C HIS A 248 7.68 11.00 0.66
N PRO A 249 7.89 12.27 0.25
CA PRO A 249 7.11 13.41 0.74
C PRO A 249 5.62 13.39 0.38
N THR A 250 5.23 12.58 -0.60
CA THR A 250 3.84 12.43 -1.07
C THR A 250 3.21 11.08 -0.70
N ALA A 251 3.89 10.26 0.12
CA ALA A 251 3.34 8.99 0.55
C ALA A 251 2.13 9.20 1.46
N SER A 252 1.07 8.41 1.23
CA SER A 252 -0.16 8.44 2.04
C SER A 252 0.08 8.07 3.51
N LEU A 253 1.10 7.27 3.79
CA LEU A 253 1.47 6.82 5.14
C LEU A 253 2.24 7.88 5.95
N LEU A 254 2.60 9.02 5.36
CA LEU A 254 3.40 10.04 6.05
C LEU A 254 2.73 10.56 7.34
N GLY A 255 1.41 10.77 7.29
CA GLY A 255 0.65 11.20 8.47
C GLY A 255 0.68 10.16 9.61
N GLU A 256 0.61 8.87 9.26
CA GLU A 256 0.65 7.78 10.24
C GLU A 256 2.05 7.61 10.85
N VAL A 257 3.10 7.77 10.03
CA VAL A 257 4.49 7.77 10.51
C VAL A 257 4.71 8.91 11.51
N ASN A 258 4.26 10.13 11.20
CA ASN A 258 4.40 11.27 12.10
C ASN A 258 3.67 11.03 13.42
N ALA A 259 2.39 10.61 13.37
CA ALA A 259 1.58 10.34 14.55
C ALA A 259 2.08 9.17 15.42
N ALA A 260 2.92 8.29 14.88
CA ALA A 260 3.54 7.21 15.66
C ALA A 260 4.77 7.68 16.46
N CYS A 261 5.38 8.80 16.09
CA CYS A 261 6.66 9.28 16.62
C CYS A 261 6.54 10.56 17.48
N GLU A 262 5.33 11.11 17.59
CA GLU A 262 4.94 12.12 18.58
C GLU A 262 4.62 11.46 19.93
#